data_AF-U1F9S0-F1
#
_entry.id   AF-U1F9S0-F1
#
_cell.length_a   1.000
_cell.length_b   1.000
_cell.length_c   1.000
_cell.angle_alpha   90.00
_cell.angle_beta   90.00
_cell.angle_gamma   90.00
#
_symmetry.space_group_name_H-M   'P 1'
#
loop_
_entity.id
_entity.type
_entity.pdbx_description
1 polymer ?
#
loop_
_entity_poly.entity_id
_entity_poly.type
_entity_poly.pdbx_seq_one_letter_code
_entity_poly.pdbx_strand_id
1 'polypeptide(L)' 'MFCEDCTALQSVTCKAVTPPALESNAFKNIILAGVTLKVPAGSISAYETTPIWKDFKKPFLTLP' A
#
# COMPACT_ATOMS: atom_id res chain seq x y z
N MET A 1 12.20 6.10 -2.57
CA MET A 1 11.97 4.81 -3.27
C MET A 1 11.90 3.71 -2.22
N PHE A 2 10.85 2.87 -2.22
CA PHE A 2 10.71 1.80 -1.22
C PHE A 2 11.16 0.45 -1.75
N CYS A 3 10.74 0.09 -2.97
CA CYS A 3 11.12 -1.16 -3.62
C CYS A 3 11.00 -0.99 -5.14
N GLU A 4 12.06 -1.33 -5.88
CA GLU A 4 12.08 -1.38 -7.34
C GLU A 4 12.38 -2.82 -7.76
N ASP A 5 11.64 -3.33 -8.75
CA ASP A 5 11.77 -4.70 -9.29
C ASP A 5 11.55 -5.83 -8.25
N CYS A 6 10.90 -5.51 -7.14
CA CYS A 6 10.51 -6.47 -6.12
C CYS A 6 9.26 -7.28 -6.56
N THR A 7 9.38 -8.03 -7.64
CA THR A 7 8.29 -8.80 -8.25
C THR A 7 7.74 -9.90 -7.34
N ALA A 8 8.51 -10.31 -6.32
CA ALA A 8 8.10 -11.25 -5.28
C ALA A 8 7.47 -10.59 -4.03
N LEU A 9 7.25 -9.27 -4.03
CA LEU A 9 6.61 -8.58 -2.89
C LEU A 9 5.18 -9.09 -2.70
N GLN A 10 4.88 -9.62 -1.52
CA GLN A 10 3.54 -10.17 -1.21
C GLN A 10 2.74 -9.30 -0.25
N SER A 11 3.40 -8.57 0.65
CA SER A 11 2.70 -7.77 1.64
C SER A 11 3.45 -6.49 2.03
N VAL A 12 2.69 -5.45 2.33
CA VAL A 12 3.15 -4.18 2.88
C VAL A 12 2.33 -3.88 4.13
N THR A 13 3.01 -3.48 5.20
CA THR A 13 2.37 -3.02 6.43
C THR A 13 2.70 -1.56 6.65
N CYS A 14 1.70 -0.70 6.69
CA CYS A 14 1.86 0.71 7.04
C CYS A 14 1.13 1.00 8.35
N LYS A 15 1.84 1.54 9.35
CA LYS A 15 1.28 1.85 10.67
C LYS A 15 0.74 3.28 10.79
N ALA A 16 0.84 4.08 9.72
CA ALA A 16 0.39 5.46 9.73
C ALA A 16 -1.12 5.56 9.56
N VAL A 17 -1.77 6.38 10.41
CA VAL A 17 -3.21 6.68 10.31
C VAL A 17 -3.52 7.50 9.06
N THR A 18 -2.63 8.42 8.69
CA THR A 18 -2.70 9.17 7.43
C THR A 18 -1.74 8.54 6.43
N PRO A 19 -2.17 8.24 5.19
CA PRO A 19 -1.28 7.72 4.16
C PRO A 19 -0.11 8.67 3.94
N PRO A 20 1.15 8.22 4.08
CA PRO A 20 2.28 9.07 3.80
C PRO A 20 2.38 9.35 2.29
N ALA A 21 2.88 10.53 1.96
CA ALA A 21 3.15 10.89 0.57
C ALA A 21 4.18 9.93 -0.02
N LEU A 22 3.87 9.42 -1.21
CA LEU A 22 4.73 8.51 -1.96
C LEU A 22 5.17 9.19 -3.25
N GLU A 23 6.46 9.05 -3.56
CA GLU A 23 6.96 9.33 -4.91
C GLU A 23 6.31 8.38 -5.92
N SER A 24 6.14 8.83 -7.17
CA SER A 24 5.49 8.05 -8.23
C SER A 24 6.16 6.70 -8.52
N ASN A 25 7.45 6.58 -8.20
CA ASN A 25 8.27 5.38 -8.35
C ASN A 25 8.47 4.59 -7.04
N ALA A 26 7.67 4.86 -6.00
CA ALA A 26 7.79 4.18 -4.71
C ALA A 26 7.78 2.64 -4.82
N PHE A 27 6.98 2.11 -5.75
CA PHE A 27 6.82 0.68 -6.06
C PHE A 27 7.01 0.40 -7.56
N LYS A 28 8.10 0.89 -8.14
CA LYS A 28 8.34 0.76 -9.58
C LYS A 28 8.48 -0.71 -9.99
N ASN A 29 7.84 -1.06 -11.11
CA ASN A 29 7.79 -2.42 -11.68
C ASN A 29 7.14 -3.48 -10.76
N ILE A 30 6.24 -3.08 -9.87
CA ILE A 30 5.50 -3.97 -8.97
C ILE A 30 4.01 -3.97 -9.31
N ILE A 31 3.41 -5.15 -9.41
CA ILE A 31 1.96 -5.31 -9.60
C ILE A 31 1.26 -5.20 -8.24
N LEU A 32 0.93 -3.97 -7.82
CA LEU A 32 0.33 -3.68 -6.51
C LEU A 32 -1.02 -4.40 -6.28
N ALA A 33 -1.77 -4.69 -7.33
CA ALA A 33 -3.04 -5.42 -7.26
C ALA A 33 -2.89 -6.85 -6.69
N GLY A 34 -1.69 -7.41 -6.66
CA GLY A 34 -1.38 -8.69 -6.02
C GLY A 34 -0.86 -8.59 -4.58
N VAL A 35 -0.51 -7.38 -4.12
CA VAL A 35 0.18 -7.14 -2.84
C VAL A 35 -0.83 -6.82 -1.75
N THR A 36 -0.80 -7.57 -0.65
CA THR A 36 -1.64 -7.31 0.53
C THR A 36 -1.16 -6.05 1.27
N LEU A 37 -2.06 -5.10 1.48
CA LEU A 37 -1.82 -3.91 2.30
C LEU A 37 -2.48 -4.06 3.68
N LYS A 38 -1.69 -3.86 4.75
CA LYS A 38 -2.16 -3.80 6.15
C LYS A 38 -2.04 -2.39 6.71
N VAL A 39 -3.14 -1.81 7.19
CA VAL A 39 -3.23 -0.42 7.72
C VAL A 39 -4.09 -0.34 8.98
N PRO A 40 -4.04 0.74 9.78
CA PRO A 40 -4.98 0.95 10.89
C PRO A 40 -6.44 0.92 10.42
N ALA A 41 -7.35 0.28 11.17
CA ALA A 41 -8.75 0.12 10.77
C ALA A 41 -9.46 1.45 10.44
N GLY A 42 -9.21 2.50 11.23
CA GLY A 42 -9.78 3.83 11.01
C GLY A 42 -9.21 4.59 9.80
N SER A 43 -8.20 4.04 9.12
CA SER A 43 -7.52 4.70 8.00
C SER A 43 -7.87 4.14 6.63
N ILE A 44 -8.61 3.03 6.54
CA ILE A 44 -8.88 2.32 5.27
C ILE A 44 -9.37 3.29 4.19
N SER A 45 -10.38 4.11 4.49
CA SER A 45 -10.97 5.04 3.52
C SER A 45 -9.95 6.08 2.99
N ALA A 46 -8.98 6.51 3.81
CA ALA A 46 -7.92 7.39 3.37
C ALA A 46 -6.95 6.69 2.40
N TYR A 47 -6.58 5.44 2.69
CA TYR A 47 -5.73 4.66 1.78
C TYR A 47 -6.45 4.31 0.47
N GLU A 48 -7.77 4.11 0.50
CA GLU A 48 -8.56 3.76 -0.70
C GLU A 48 -8.69 4.92 -1.70
N THR A 49 -8.48 6.15 -1.23
CA THR A 49 -8.61 7.37 -2.04
C THR A 49 -7.27 8.00 -2.40
N THR A 50 -6.18 7.62 -1.72
CA THR A 50 -4.84 8.18 -1.95
C THR A 50 -4.14 7.51 -3.15
N PRO A 51 -3.49 8.28 -4.05
CA PRO A 51 -2.71 7.72 -5.16
C PRO A 51 -1.70 6.66 -4.70
N ILE A 52 -1.45 5.66 -5.56
CA ILE A 52 -0.57 4.50 -5.31
C ILE A 52 -1.13 3.54 -4.26
N TRP A 53 -1.54 4.04 -3.09
CA TRP A 53 -2.15 3.24 -2.03
C TRP A 53 -3.45 2.56 -2.49
N LYS A 54 -4.28 3.28 -3.24
CA LYS A 54 -5.53 2.74 -3.79
C LYS A 54 -5.35 1.58 -4.79
N ASP A 55 -4.14 1.41 -5.33
CA ASP A 55 -3.80 0.42 -6.36
C ASP A 55 -3.38 -0.94 -5.76
N PHE A 56 -3.26 -1.02 -4.43
CA PHE A 56 -3.02 -2.27 -3.70
C PHE A 56 -4.21 -3.23 -3.77
N LYS A 57 -3.95 -4.51 -3.52
CA LYS A 57 -4.98 -5.55 -3.44
C LYS A 57 -6.05 -5.20 -2.40
N LYS A 58 -7.31 -5.24 -2.83
CA LYS A 58 -8.49 -5.08 -1.96
C LYS A 58 -9.10 -6.45 -1.58
N PRO A 59 -9.81 -6.55 -0.44
CA PRO A 59 -9.93 -5.52 0.60
C PRO A 59 -8.60 -5.31 1.35
N PHE A 60 -8.39 -4.11 1.89
CA PHE A 60 -7.26 -3.85 2.77
C PHE A 60 -7.45 -4.60 4.09
N LEU A 61 -6.34 -5.09 4.65
CA LEU A 61 -6.36 -5.76 5.95
C LEU A 61 -6.07 -4.75 7.05
N THR A 62 -6.63 -5.00 8.23
CA THR A 62 -6.38 -4.17 9.40
C THR A 62 -5.21 -4.70 10.21
N LEU A 63 -4.45 -3.78 10.79
CA LEU A 63 -3.55 -4.12 11.87
C LEU A 63 -4.34 -4.69 13.06
N PRO A 64 -3.80 -5.69 13.77
CA PRO A 64 -4.33 -6.11 15.06
C PRO A 64 -4.23 -5.00 16.10
#